data_AF-A0A2N2SIN1-F1
#
_entry.id   AF-A0A2N2SIN1-F1
#
_cell.length_a   1.000
_cell.length_b   1.000
_cell.length_c   1.000
_cell.angle_alpha   90.00
_cell.angle_beta   90.00
_cell.angle_gamma   90.00
#
_symmetry.space_group_name_H-M   'P 1'
#
loop_
_entity.id
_entity.type
_entity.pdbx_description
1 polymer ?
#
loop_
_entity_poly.entity_id
_entity_poly.type
_entity_poly.pdbx_seq_one_letter_code
_entity_poly.pdbx_strand_id
1 'polypeptide(L)'
;DSETRKLDRDVFNEAYLMHTSTSPQYAIIASCDVAAAMMESPGGPALVNESLSEAVEFRRAMRKVDAEFGDSDWWFKVWGPEYLAEEGLGEREDWMLNAGDRWHGFGDLAPGFNMLDPIKATIITPGLDMEGDFSDHTGIPAAIVTKYLAEHGIIVEKTGLYSFFIMFTIGITKGRWNTMVTELQQFKDDYDRNQPLWRVMAEFIAKHPRYERVGLKDLCNEIHSFYKANDVARLTTEMYLSDMVPAMKPTDAFAKMAHREIDRVLIEELEGRVTAILLTPYPPGIPLLIPGERFNATIVRYLRFARDFNGRFPGFETDIHGLVKGEDGRYCVDCVRLAE
;
A
#
# COMPACT_ATOMS: atom_id res chain seq x y z
N ASP A 1 16.31 21.72 -20.57
CA ASP A 1 16.14 23.05 -19.95
C ASP A 1 14.93 23.76 -20.51
N SER A 2 14.29 24.60 -19.70
CA SER A 2 13.19 25.45 -20.17
C SER A 2 13.72 26.41 -21.24
N GLU A 3 13.00 26.49 -22.36
CA GLU A 3 13.36 27.37 -23.47
C GLU A 3 13.10 28.86 -23.16
N THR A 4 12.22 29.14 -22.20
CA THR A 4 11.74 30.50 -21.90
C THR A 4 12.20 31.04 -20.54
N ARG A 5 12.65 30.18 -19.63
CA ARG A 5 13.07 30.59 -18.28
C ARG A 5 14.36 29.88 -17.88
N LYS A 6 15.41 30.67 -17.68
CA LYS A 6 16.65 30.17 -17.08
C LYS A 6 16.47 30.02 -15.56
N LEU A 7 17.14 29.01 -14.99
CA LEU A 7 17.22 28.86 -13.54
C LEU A 7 18.06 30.00 -12.96
N ASP A 8 17.44 30.82 -12.12
CA ASP A 8 18.15 31.78 -11.28
C ASP A 8 18.76 31.01 -10.09
N ARG A 9 20.09 30.87 -10.11
CA ARG A 9 20.80 30.07 -9.10
C ARG A 9 20.82 30.74 -7.74
N ASP A 10 20.84 32.07 -7.68
CA ASP A 10 20.91 32.79 -6.42
C ASP A 10 19.56 32.69 -5.71
N VAL A 11 18.45 32.94 -6.43
CA VAL A 11 17.10 32.76 -5.88
C VAL A 11 16.83 31.31 -5.48
N PHE A 12 17.30 30.34 -6.27
CA PHE A 12 17.18 28.93 -5.92
C PHE A 12 17.98 28.59 -4.65
N ASN A 13 19.20 29.12 -4.52
CA ASN A 13 20.03 28.89 -3.34
C ASN A 13 19.43 29.48 -2.07
N GLU A 14 18.79 30.65 -2.15
CA GLU A 14 18.04 31.20 -1.01
C GLU A 14 16.90 30.28 -0.58
N ALA A 15 16.09 29.78 -1.52
CA ALA A 15 15.03 28.82 -1.22
C ALA A 15 15.58 27.50 -0.62
N TYR A 16 16.72 27.02 -1.12
CA TYR A 16 17.41 25.84 -0.57
C TYR A 16 17.87 26.06 0.88
N LEU A 17 18.46 27.23 1.17
CA LEU A 17 18.95 27.59 2.50
C LEU A 17 17.81 27.82 3.51
N MET A 18 16.61 28.20 3.07
CA MET A 18 15.43 28.29 3.95
C MET A 18 15.02 26.94 4.56
N HIS A 19 15.34 25.82 3.90
CA HIS A 19 14.93 24.48 4.32
C HIS A 19 16.09 23.59 4.79
N THR A 20 17.34 24.02 4.58
CA THR A 20 18.53 23.25 4.93
C THR A 20 19.08 23.68 6.29
N SER A 21 19.41 22.72 7.15
CA SER A 21 20.07 23.00 8.43
C SER A 21 21.41 23.72 8.23
N THR A 22 21.68 24.74 9.05
CA THR A 22 22.99 25.40 9.10
C THR A 22 24.09 24.50 9.68
N SER A 23 23.72 23.38 10.31
CA SER A 23 24.62 22.33 10.81
C SER A 23 24.22 20.99 10.19
N PRO A 24 24.56 20.73 8.93
CA PRO A 24 24.20 19.49 8.26
C PRO A 24 25.00 18.31 8.79
N GLN A 25 24.44 17.10 8.64
CA GLN A 25 25.12 15.88 9.05
C GLN A 25 26.03 15.38 7.91
N TYR A 26 27.35 15.38 8.16
CA TYR A 26 28.37 15.11 7.15
C TYR A 26 28.37 13.67 6.63
N ALA A 27 27.99 12.68 7.43
CA ALA A 27 27.90 11.29 6.99
C ALA A 27 26.73 11.05 6.01
N ILE A 28 25.62 11.78 6.13
CA ILE A 28 24.51 11.75 5.16
C ILE A 28 25.01 12.32 3.83
N ILE A 29 25.71 13.46 3.86
CA ILE A 29 26.32 14.04 2.65
C ILE A 29 27.32 13.05 2.03
N ALA A 30 28.23 12.50 2.82
CA ALA A 30 29.19 11.51 2.34
C ALA A 30 28.50 10.25 1.79
N SER A 31 27.37 9.82 2.36
CA SER A 31 26.61 8.68 1.85
C SER A 31 26.00 8.96 0.47
N CYS A 32 25.63 10.20 0.16
CA CYS A 32 25.17 10.59 -1.17
C CYS A 32 26.30 10.49 -2.20
N ASP A 33 27.51 10.94 -1.85
CA ASP A 33 28.69 10.83 -2.71
C ASP A 33 29.06 9.36 -2.96
N VAL A 34 29.03 8.53 -1.91
CA VAL A 34 29.28 7.08 -2.03
C VAL A 34 28.21 6.41 -2.89
N ALA A 35 26.93 6.75 -2.71
CA ALA A 35 25.85 6.19 -3.51
C ALA A 35 25.98 6.55 -5.00
N ALA A 36 26.36 7.80 -5.30
CA ALA A 36 26.65 8.22 -6.68
C ALA A 36 27.82 7.42 -7.27
N ALA A 37 28.92 7.30 -6.54
CA ALA A 37 30.09 6.52 -6.97
C ALA A 37 29.78 5.02 -7.16
N MET A 38 28.93 4.43 -6.33
CA MET A 38 28.49 3.04 -6.50
C MET A 38 27.70 2.82 -7.78
N MET A 39 26.97 3.84 -8.25
CA MET A 39 26.17 3.78 -9.47
C MET A 39 26.96 4.15 -10.74
N GLU A 40 28.20 4.60 -10.61
CA GLU A 40 29.07 4.83 -11.77
C GLU A 40 29.39 3.53 -12.51
N SER A 41 29.57 3.66 -13.83
CA SER A 41 29.92 2.52 -14.68
C SER A 41 31.33 2.02 -14.35
N PRO A 42 31.57 0.69 -14.30
CA PRO A 42 30.64 -0.39 -14.67
C PRO A 42 29.81 -0.99 -13.53
N GLY A 43 30.03 -0.56 -12.28
CA GLY A 43 29.42 -1.17 -11.08
C GLY A 43 27.91 -0.96 -11.01
N GLY A 44 27.43 0.26 -11.24
CA GLY A 44 26.00 0.59 -11.18
C GLY A 44 25.13 -0.28 -12.11
N PRO A 45 25.43 -0.36 -13.42
CA PRO A 45 24.70 -1.23 -14.33
C PRO A 45 24.69 -2.70 -13.91
N ALA A 46 25.78 -3.23 -13.35
CA ALA A 46 25.82 -4.61 -12.87
C ALA A 46 24.88 -4.83 -11.68
N LEU A 47 24.89 -3.94 -10.70
CA LEU A 47 24.01 -4.01 -9.52
C LEU A 47 22.52 -3.92 -9.90
N VAL A 48 22.17 -3.04 -10.84
CA VAL A 48 20.79 -2.90 -11.32
C VAL A 48 20.34 -4.15 -12.09
N ASN A 49 21.20 -4.68 -12.96
CA ASN A 49 20.90 -5.91 -13.71
C ASN A 49 20.74 -7.13 -12.80
N GLU A 50 21.52 -7.20 -11.71
CA GLU A 50 21.37 -8.24 -10.69
C GLU A 50 20.01 -8.13 -10.00
N SER A 51 19.61 -6.94 -9.53
CA SER A 51 18.28 -6.73 -8.93
C SER A 51 17.13 -7.07 -9.87
N LEU A 52 17.24 -6.69 -11.16
CA LEU A 52 16.27 -7.06 -12.19
C LEU A 52 16.19 -8.58 -12.36
N SER A 53 17.34 -9.25 -12.43
CA SER A 53 17.42 -10.70 -12.56
C SER A 53 16.78 -11.40 -11.37
N GLU A 54 17.10 -10.99 -10.15
CA GLU A 54 16.53 -11.57 -8.92
C GLU A 54 15.00 -11.39 -8.86
N ALA A 55 14.49 -10.24 -9.30
CA ALA A 55 13.04 -10.00 -9.34
C ALA A 55 12.31 -10.91 -10.33
N VAL A 56 12.89 -11.15 -11.51
CA VAL A 56 12.30 -12.06 -12.52
C VAL A 56 12.42 -13.51 -12.07
N GLU A 57 13.56 -13.92 -11.51
CA GLU A 57 13.75 -15.26 -10.96
C GLU A 57 12.76 -15.57 -9.84
N PHE A 58 12.48 -14.60 -8.95
CA PHE A 58 11.42 -14.73 -7.96
C PHE A 58 10.04 -14.95 -8.61
N ARG A 59 9.69 -14.16 -9.65
CA ARG A 59 8.42 -14.33 -10.37
C ARG A 59 8.31 -15.70 -11.02
N ARG A 60 9.39 -16.20 -11.63
CA ARG A 60 9.48 -17.56 -12.20
C ARG A 60 9.31 -18.62 -11.12
N ALA A 61 9.97 -18.47 -9.97
CA ALA A 61 9.83 -19.39 -8.84
C ALA A 61 8.40 -19.45 -8.31
N MET A 62 7.75 -18.29 -8.13
CA MET A 62 6.35 -18.21 -7.71
C MET A 62 5.41 -18.95 -8.67
N ARG A 63 5.60 -18.79 -9.99
CA ARG A 63 4.83 -19.51 -11.02
C ARG A 63 5.11 -20.99 -11.07
N LYS A 64 6.37 -21.39 -10.84
CA LYS A 64 6.75 -22.79 -10.78
C LYS A 64 6.03 -23.50 -9.63
N VAL A 65 6.00 -22.87 -8.45
CA VAL A 65 5.27 -23.41 -7.29
C VAL A 65 3.77 -23.48 -7.57
N ASP A 66 3.20 -22.45 -8.20
CA ASP A 66 1.79 -22.45 -8.66
C ASP A 66 1.48 -23.68 -9.55
N ALA A 67 2.33 -23.91 -10.55
CA ALA A 67 2.20 -25.04 -11.47
C ALA A 67 2.39 -26.41 -10.80
N GLU A 68 3.21 -26.51 -9.75
CA GLU A 68 3.40 -27.74 -8.97
C GLU A 68 2.17 -28.08 -8.11
N PHE A 69 1.47 -27.08 -7.57
CA PHE A 69 0.19 -27.28 -6.87
C PHE A 69 -0.95 -27.62 -7.85
N GLY A 70 -0.95 -27.00 -9.04
CA GLY A 70 -1.91 -27.22 -10.11
C GLY A 70 -3.25 -26.50 -9.92
N ASP A 71 -4.09 -26.52 -10.96
CA ASP A 71 -5.30 -25.69 -11.07
C ASP A 71 -6.39 -25.96 -10.00
N SER A 72 -6.31 -27.09 -9.30
CA SER A 72 -7.29 -27.48 -8.27
C SER A 72 -7.00 -26.90 -6.89
N ASP A 73 -5.82 -26.30 -6.69
CA ASP A 73 -5.40 -25.75 -5.40
C ASP A 73 -5.12 -24.25 -5.50
N TRP A 74 -5.07 -23.56 -4.37
CA TRP A 74 -4.82 -22.12 -4.30
C TRP A 74 -3.34 -21.83 -4.04
N TRP A 75 -2.85 -20.77 -4.68
CA TRP A 75 -1.53 -20.22 -4.43
C TRP A 75 -1.53 -18.69 -4.62
N PHE A 76 -0.47 -18.04 -4.12
CA PHE A 76 -0.25 -16.62 -4.33
C PHE A 76 0.19 -16.33 -5.77
N LYS A 77 -0.33 -15.25 -6.36
CA LYS A 77 0.09 -14.82 -7.70
C LYS A 77 1.01 -13.61 -7.60
N VAL A 78 1.89 -13.42 -8.57
CA VAL A 78 2.62 -12.15 -8.70
C VAL A 78 1.99 -11.35 -9.82
N TRP A 79 1.49 -10.16 -9.49
CA TRP A 79 0.92 -9.23 -10.45
C TRP A 79 1.95 -8.85 -11.52
N GLY A 80 1.60 -9.08 -12.77
CA GLY A 80 2.49 -8.88 -13.90
C GLY A 80 1.95 -9.53 -15.18
N PRO A 81 2.66 -9.32 -16.30
CA PRO A 81 2.30 -9.86 -17.62
C PRO A 81 2.19 -11.38 -17.58
N GLU A 82 1.29 -11.99 -18.35
CA GLU A 82 1.14 -13.45 -18.38
C GLU A 82 2.38 -14.16 -18.92
N TYR A 83 3.04 -13.56 -19.91
CA TYR A 83 4.31 -14.03 -20.44
C TYR A 83 5.49 -13.52 -19.61
N LEU A 84 6.47 -14.38 -19.37
CA LEU A 84 7.81 -14.03 -18.93
C LEU A 84 8.78 -14.82 -19.81
N ALA A 85 9.85 -14.17 -20.29
CA ALA A 85 10.90 -14.85 -21.02
C ALA A 85 11.46 -16.04 -20.21
N GLU A 86 11.99 -17.07 -20.88
CA GLU A 86 12.57 -18.24 -20.20
C GLU A 86 13.87 -17.87 -19.47
N GLU A 87 14.69 -17.01 -20.07
CA GLU A 87 15.94 -16.51 -19.50
C GLU A 87 16.03 -14.98 -19.57
N GLY A 88 16.77 -14.38 -18.63
CA GLY A 88 16.98 -12.93 -18.60
C GLY A 88 15.73 -12.12 -18.25
N LEU A 89 15.69 -10.84 -18.63
CA LEU A 89 14.58 -9.93 -18.33
C LEU A 89 13.44 -9.97 -19.37
N GLY A 90 13.69 -10.52 -20.56
CA GLY A 90 12.84 -10.32 -21.73
C GLY A 90 13.06 -8.96 -22.39
N GLU A 91 12.16 -8.60 -23.32
CA GLU A 91 12.15 -7.30 -23.99
C GLU A 91 11.35 -6.28 -23.17
N ARG A 92 11.53 -4.99 -23.44
CA ARG A 92 10.79 -3.92 -22.74
C ARG A 92 9.29 -4.07 -22.93
N GLU A 93 8.91 -4.47 -24.14
CA GLU A 93 7.56 -4.66 -24.62
C GLU A 93 6.78 -5.69 -23.79
N ASP A 94 7.48 -6.70 -23.24
CA ASP A 94 6.89 -7.71 -22.36
C ASP A 94 6.34 -7.12 -21.05
N TRP A 95 6.83 -5.95 -20.63
CA TRP A 95 6.47 -5.27 -19.39
C TRP A 95 5.53 -4.08 -19.60
N MET A 96 5.17 -3.76 -20.84
CA MET A 96 4.27 -2.65 -21.16
C MET A 96 2.83 -3.00 -20.80
N LEU A 97 2.07 -2.04 -20.27
CA LEU A 97 0.64 -2.22 -19.99
C LEU A 97 -0.15 -1.78 -21.24
N ASN A 98 -0.73 -2.74 -21.96
CA ASN A 98 -1.49 -2.46 -23.17
C ASN A 98 -2.99 -2.40 -22.89
N ALA A 99 -3.70 -1.55 -23.63
CA ALA A 99 -5.15 -1.52 -23.57
C ALA A 99 -5.73 -2.90 -23.92
N GLY A 100 -6.61 -3.43 -23.06
CA GLY A 100 -7.24 -4.73 -23.23
C GLY A 100 -6.55 -5.91 -22.53
N ASP A 101 -5.32 -5.73 -22.02
CA ASP A 101 -4.68 -6.76 -21.20
C ASP A 101 -5.44 -6.93 -19.87
N ARG A 102 -5.84 -8.16 -19.54
CA ARG A 102 -6.69 -8.42 -18.36
C ARG A 102 -5.91 -8.51 -17.05
N TRP A 103 -4.63 -8.83 -17.11
CA TRP A 103 -3.80 -9.09 -15.92
C TRP A 103 -3.65 -7.86 -15.01
N HIS A 104 -3.76 -6.65 -15.56
CA HIS A 104 -3.54 -5.41 -14.81
C HIS A 104 -4.80 -4.73 -14.27
N GLY A 105 -5.99 -5.11 -14.71
CA GLY A 105 -7.27 -4.55 -14.23
C GLY A 105 -7.56 -3.09 -14.63
N PHE A 106 -6.64 -2.38 -15.28
CA PHE A 106 -6.92 -1.07 -15.87
C PHE A 106 -7.77 -1.16 -17.15
N GLY A 107 -8.64 -0.16 -17.34
CA GLY A 107 -9.46 0.01 -18.54
C GLY A 107 -8.69 0.59 -19.72
N ASP A 108 -9.20 1.68 -20.30
CA ASP A 108 -8.57 2.30 -21.47
C ASP A 108 -7.20 2.91 -21.12
N LEU A 109 -6.16 2.47 -21.81
CA LEU A 109 -4.78 2.93 -21.64
C LEU A 109 -4.22 3.54 -22.92
N ALA A 110 -3.43 4.60 -22.77
CA ALA A 110 -2.67 5.16 -23.88
C ALA A 110 -1.49 4.22 -24.25
N PRO A 111 -1.31 3.88 -25.54
CA PRO A 111 -0.19 3.04 -25.97
C PRO A 111 1.17 3.65 -25.61
N GLY A 112 2.11 2.82 -25.15
CA GLY A 112 3.48 3.26 -24.87
C GLY A 112 3.66 4.11 -23.61
N PHE A 113 2.60 4.32 -22.82
CA PHE A 113 2.61 5.25 -21.69
C PHE A 113 3.03 4.62 -20.37
N ASN A 114 2.50 3.43 -20.04
CA ASN A 114 2.73 2.75 -18.77
C ASN A 114 3.56 1.48 -18.95
N MET A 115 4.48 1.23 -18.03
CA MET A 115 5.30 0.03 -17.96
C MET A 115 5.37 -0.46 -16.52
N LEU A 116 5.31 -1.78 -16.32
CA LEU A 116 5.54 -2.39 -15.03
C LEU A 116 7.03 -2.37 -14.72
N ASP A 117 7.41 -1.80 -13.58
CA ASP A 117 8.77 -1.91 -13.08
C ASP A 117 9.03 -3.35 -12.57
N PRO A 118 9.96 -4.12 -13.17
CA PRO A 118 10.16 -5.53 -12.83
C PRO A 118 10.59 -5.74 -11.37
N ILE A 119 11.40 -4.83 -10.81
CA ILE A 119 11.88 -4.92 -9.41
C ILE A 119 10.78 -4.64 -8.37
N LYS A 120 9.60 -4.19 -8.84
CA LYS A 120 8.42 -3.96 -8.03
C LYS A 120 7.48 -5.17 -8.14
N ALA A 121 7.63 -6.14 -7.23
CA ALA A 121 6.79 -7.34 -7.23
C ALA A 121 5.62 -7.17 -6.27
N THR A 122 4.41 -7.11 -6.82
CA THR A 122 3.17 -7.12 -6.04
C THR A 122 2.64 -8.55 -6.02
N ILE A 123 2.51 -9.12 -4.83
CA ILE A 123 1.91 -10.44 -4.61
C ILE A 123 0.44 -10.27 -4.34
N ILE A 124 -0.39 -11.07 -4.99
CA ILE A 124 -1.85 -11.09 -4.89
C ILE A 124 -2.26 -12.32 -4.09
N THR A 125 -3.11 -12.10 -3.11
CA THR A 125 -3.70 -13.12 -2.27
C THR A 125 -5.11 -13.47 -2.76
N PRO A 126 -5.57 -14.72 -2.61
CA PRO A 126 -6.93 -15.11 -3.00
C PRO A 126 -8.01 -14.29 -2.30
N GLY A 127 -9.10 -13.95 -3.00
CA GLY A 127 -10.32 -13.40 -2.40
C GLY A 127 -10.92 -12.18 -3.09
N LEU A 128 -10.18 -11.53 -3.98
CA LEU A 128 -10.64 -10.42 -4.81
C LEU A 128 -10.04 -10.59 -6.22
N ASP A 129 -10.87 -10.54 -7.25
CA ASP A 129 -10.40 -10.57 -8.64
C ASP A 129 -10.05 -9.18 -9.19
N MET A 130 -9.63 -9.11 -10.45
CA MET A 130 -9.21 -7.86 -11.10
C MET A 130 -10.40 -6.96 -11.45
N GLU A 131 -11.59 -7.54 -11.55
CA GLU A 131 -12.86 -6.86 -11.79
C GLU A 131 -13.42 -6.24 -10.50
N GLY A 132 -12.88 -6.61 -9.33
CA GLY A 132 -13.25 -6.08 -8.03
C GLY A 132 -14.31 -6.90 -7.30
N ASP A 133 -14.59 -8.12 -7.77
CA ASP A 133 -15.56 -9.02 -7.17
C ASP A 133 -14.90 -9.93 -6.12
N PHE A 134 -15.58 -10.06 -4.98
CA PHE A 134 -15.12 -10.88 -3.87
C PHE A 134 -15.48 -12.36 -4.07
N SER A 135 -14.51 -13.26 -3.85
CA SER A 135 -14.76 -14.71 -3.87
C SER A 135 -15.86 -15.12 -2.88
N ASP A 136 -16.64 -16.15 -3.21
CA ASP A 136 -17.56 -16.81 -2.27
C ASP A 136 -16.88 -17.91 -1.44
N HIS A 137 -15.72 -18.39 -1.88
CA HIS A 137 -15.14 -19.63 -1.36
C HIS A 137 -13.92 -19.41 -0.49
N THR A 138 -12.96 -18.62 -0.96
CA THR A 138 -11.65 -18.46 -0.31
C THR A 138 -11.27 -16.99 -0.31
N GLY A 139 -11.01 -16.44 0.86
CA GLY A 139 -10.45 -15.09 0.99
C GLY A 139 -9.35 -15.06 2.03
N ILE A 140 -8.20 -14.55 1.61
CA ILE A 140 -6.99 -14.40 2.41
C ILE A 140 -6.61 -12.92 2.36
N PRO A 141 -7.12 -12.09 3.29
CA PRO A 141 -6.73 -10.69 3.39
C PRO A 141 -5.22 -10.53 3.55
N ALA A 142 -4.60 -9.67 2.74
CA ALA A 142 -3.14 -9.49 2.73
C ALA A 142 -2.61 -9.04 4.10
N ALA A 143 -3.39 -8.28 4.88
CA ALA A 143 -3.02 -7.85 6.23
C ALA A 143 -2.67 -9.01 7.18
N ILE A 144 -3.31 -10.18 7.02
CA ILE A 144 -3.01 -11.38 7.80
C ILE A 144 -1.68 -11.97 7.36
N VAL A 145 -1.50 -12.16 6.05
CA VAL A 145 -0.26 -12.68 5.47
C VAL A 145 0.92 -11.82 5.88
N THR A 146 0.82 -10.49 5.81
CA THR A 146 1.94 -9.61 6.14
C THR A 146 2.28 -9.58 7.62
N LYS A 147 1.31 -9.81 8.52
CA LYS A 147 1.61 -9.96 9.96
C LYS A 147 2.25 -11.30 10.26
N TYR A 148 1.79 -12.36 9.61
CA TYR A 148 2.44 -13.67 9.67
C TYR A 148 3.89 -13.55 9.21
N LEU A 149 4.14 -12.98 8.02
CA LEU A 149 5.48 -12.78 7.47
C LEU A 149 6.37 -11.93 8.38
N ALA A 150 5.83 -10.86 8.98
CA ALA A 150 6.59 -10.02 9.91
C ALA A 150 7.07 -10.79 11.14
N GLU A 151 6.26 -11.71 11.67
CA GLU A 151 6.64 -12.57 12.80
C GLU A 151 7.73 -13.59 12.41
N HIS A 152 7.82 -13.93 11.13
CA HIS A 152 8.87 -14.78 10.55
C HIS A 152 10.03 -13.96 9.96
N GLY A 153 10.18 -12.70 10.37
CA GLY A 153 11.33 -11.86 10.02
C GLY A 153 11.30 -11.25 8.61
N ILE A 154 10.16 -11.32 7.91
CA ILE A 154 9.96 -10.73 6.59
C ILE A 154 9.08 -9.48 6.72
N ILE A 155 9.69 -8.32 6.52
CA ILE A 155 8.99 -7.04 6.53
C ILE A 155 8.53 -6.71 5.12
N VAL A 156 7.25 -6.38 5.01
CA VAL A 156 6.59 -6.00 3.76
C VAL A 156 6.45 -4.48 3.70
N GLU A 157 6.73 -3.91 2.53
CA GLU A 157 6.79 -2.46 2.34
C GLU A 157 5.39 -1.82 2.33
N LYS A 158 4.47 -2.40 1.55
CA LYS A 158 3.11 -1.88 1.43
C LYS A 158 2.09 -3.02 1.35
N THR A 159 1.02 -2.88 2.12
CA THR A 159 -0.07 -3.86 2.17
C THR A 159 -1.37 -3.20 1.71
N GLY A 160 -2.02 -3.82 0.73
CA GLY A 160 -3.38 -3.52 0.28
C GLY A 160 -4.40 -4.46 0.93
N LEU A 161 -5.61 -4.55 0.35
CA LEU A 161 -6.65 -5.46 0.85
C LEU A 161 -6.32 -6.94 0.54
N TYR A 162 -5.97 -7.24 -0.71
CA TYR A 162 -5.65 -8.58 -1.25
C TYR A 162 -4.33 -8.61 -2.01
N SER A 163 -3.47 -7.65 -1.73
CA SER A 163 -2.16 -7.60 -2.34
C SER A 163 -1.16 -7.00 -1.40
N PHE A 164 0.11 -7.37 -1.53
CA PHE A 164 1.18 -6.70 -0.83
C PHE A 164 2.44 -6.65 -1.70
N PHE A 165 3.28 -5.68 -1.39
CA PHE A 165 4.36 -5.24 -2.27
C PHE A 165 5.73 -5.54 -1.65
N ILE A 166 6.62 -6.10 -2.46
CA ILE A 166 8.04 -6.24 -2.14
C ILE A 166 8.89 -5.55 -3.20
N MET A 167 10.01 -4.98 -2.76
CA MET A 167 10.94 -4.24 -3.61
C MET A 167 12.29 -4.97 -3.68
N PHE A 168 12.70 -5.32 -4.89
CA PHE A 168 14.02 -5.89 -5.17
C PHE A 168 15.05 -4.76 -5.29
N THR A 169 15.62 -4.38 -4.14
CA THR A 169 16.76 -3.45 -4.10
C THR A 169 18.08 -4.20 -4.34
N ILE A 170 19.17 -3.46 -4.52
CA ILE A 170 20.54 -4.00 -4.67
C ILE A 170 21.00 -4.90 -3.50
N GLY A 171 20.30 -4.89 -2.37
CA GLY A 171 20.59 -5.76 -1.22
C GLY A 171 19.79 -7.07 -1.18
N ILE A 172 18.83 -7.26 -2.09
CA ILE A 172 18.03 -8.48 -2.16
C ILE A 172 18.76 -9.52 -3.01
N THR A 173 18.95 -10.69 -2.43
CA THR A 173 19.65 -11.83 -3.06
C THR A 173 18.71 -13.03 -3.16
N LYS A 174 19.12 -14.01 -3.97
CA LYS A 174 18.46 -15.32 -4.08
C LYS A 174 18.15 -15.99 -2.76
N GLY A 175 19.04 -15.87 -1.76
CA GLY A 175 18.79 -16.41 -0.44
C GLY A 175 17.58 -15.76 0.25
N ARG A 176 17.46 -14.44 0.18
CA ARG A 176 16.39 -13.69 0.85
C ARG A 176 15.03 -13.94 0.24
N TRP A 177 14.90 -13.89 -1.09
CA TRP A 177 13.60 -14.12 -1.72
C TRP A 177 13.20 -15.61 -1.68
N ASN A 178 14.15 -16.55 -1.65
CA ASN A 178 13.82 -17.96 -1.41
C ASN A 178 13.24 -18.17 -0.01
N THR A 179 13.79 -17.54 1.03
CA THR A 179 13.18 -17.56 2.37
C THR A 179 11.73 -17.09 2.30
N MET A 180 11.46 -16.03 1.54
CA MET A 180 10.09 -15.55 1.35
C MET A 180 9.17 -16.57 0.65
N VAL A 181 9.62 -17.22 -0.43
CA VAL A 181 8.82 -18.26 -1.09
C VAL A 181 8.51 -19.41 -0.12
N THR A 182 9.50 -19.84 0.67
CA THR A 182 9.32 -20.88 1.70
C THR A 182 8.31 -20.47 2.77
N GLU A 183 8.38 -19.24 3.29
CA GLU A 183 7.42 -18.75 4.29
C GLU A 183 6.00 -18.62 3.72
N LEU A 184 5.84 -18.32 2.42
CA LEU A 184 4.53 -18.36 1.77
C LEU A 184 3.98 -19.79 1.65
N GLN A 185 4.84 -20.78 1.39
CA GLN A 185 4.44 -22.20 1.38
C GLN A 185 4.04 -22.65 2.79
N GLN A 186 4.80 -22.25 3.81
CA GLN A 186 4.49 -22.53 5.21
C GLN A 186 3.18 -21.88 5.65
N PHE A 187 2.93 -20.62 5.26
CA PHE A 187 1.65 -19.95 5.47
C PHE A 187 0.50 -20.75 4.85
N LYS A 188 0.65 -21.24 3.61
CA LYS A 188 -0.35 -22.06 2.93
C LYS A 188 -0.65 -23.34 3.72
N ASP A 189 0.38 -24.07 4.12
CA ASP A 189 0.23 -25.29 4.93
C ASP A 189 -0.50 -25.03 6.26
N ASP A 190 -0.15 -23.93 6.93
CA ASP A 190 -0.78 -23.54 8.20
C ASP A 190 -2.23 -23.09 8.01
N TYR A 191 -2.52 -22.38 6.91
CA TYR A 191 -3.86 -21.97 6.52
C TYR A 191 -4.73 -23.19 6.19
N ASP A 192 -4.24 -24.12 5.37
CA ASP A 192 -4.99 -25.30 4.93
C ASP A 192 -5.31 -26.25 6.09
N ARG A 193 -4.40 -26.35 7.08
CA ARG A 193 -4.61 -27.09 8.32
C ARG A 193 -5.40 -26.31 9.38
N ASN A 194 -5.74 -25.05 9.10
CA ASN A 194 -6.35 -24.10 10.03
C ASN A 194 -5.63 -24.09 11.40
N GLN A 195 -4.30 -23.98 11.37
CA GLN A 195 -3.51 -23.96 12.60
C GLN A 195 -3.97 -22.83 13.53
N PRO A 196 -4.00 -23.06 14.86
CA PRO A 196 -4.39 -22.03 15.80
C PRO A 196 -3.36 -20.89 15.81
N LEU A 197 -3.83 -19.65 15.89
CA LEU A 197 -2.97 -18.46 15.80
C LEU A 197 -1.90 -18.38 16.88
N TRP A 198 -2.13 -18.91 18.09
CA TRP A 198 -1.09 -18.92 19.14
C TRP A 198 0.16 -19.71 18.75
N ARG A 199 0.02 -20.66 17.80
CA ARG A 199 1.12 -21.49 17.33
C ARG A 199 1.93 -20.81 16.23
N VAL A 200 1.25 -20.11 15.32
CA VAL A 200 1.84 -19.56 14.09
C VAL A 200 2.07 -18.05 14.16
N MET A 201 1.45 -17.36 15.10
CA MET A 201 1.53 -15.92 15.32
C MET A 201 1.50 -15.58 16.83
N ALA A 202 2.40 -16.20 17.60
CA ALA A 202 2.52 -16.06 19.05
C ALA A 202 2.74 -14.61 19.52
N GLU A 203 3.59 -13.82 18.84
CA GLU A 203 3.84 -12.42 19.19
C GLU A 203 2.60 -11.55 18.99
N PHE A 204 1.86 -11.80 17.91
CA PHE A 204 0.57 -11.16 17.68
C PHE A 204 -0.45 -11.52 18.76
N ILE A 205 -0.54 -12.81 19.13
CA ILE A 205 -1.45 -13.28 20.19
C ILE A 205 -1.10 -12.68 21.55
N ALA A 206 0.19 -12.50 21.87
CA ALA A 206 0.60 -11.85 23.12
C ALA A 206 0.04 -10.43 23.26
N LYS A 207 -0.07 -9.69 22.15
CA LYS A 207 -0.66 -8.34 22.10
C LYS A 207 -2.19 -8.37 21.99
N HIS A 208 -2.74 -9.39 21.34
CA HIS A 208 -4.18 -9.53 21.10
C HIS A 208 -4.72 -10.92 21.52
N PRO A 209 -4.80 -11.23 22.83
CA PRO A 209 -5.16 -12.57 23.32
C PRO A 209 -6.54 -13.08 22.88
N ARG A 210 -7.44 -12.17 22.45
CA ARG A 210 -8.78 -12.54 21.96
C ARG A 210 -8.76 -13.53 20.78
N TYR A 211 -7.68 -13.58 20.02
CA TYR A 211 -7.54 -14.46 18.87
C TYR A 211 -6.86 -15.79 19.20
N GLU A 212 -6.47 -16.04 20.45
CA GLU A 212 -5.69 -17.23 20.85
C GLU A 212 -6.31 -18.53 20.34
N ARG A 213 -7.63 -18.69 20.46
CA ARG A 213 -8.34 -19.92 20.05
C ARG A 213 -8.83 -19.92 18.59
N VAL A 214 -8.52 -18.88 17.83
CA VAL A 214 -8.97 -18.74 16.44
C VAL A 214 -7.95 -19.42 15.52
N GLY A 215 -8.43 -20.18 14.54
CA GLY A 215 -7.59 -20.75 13.50
C GLY A 215 -7.23 -19.71 12.43
N LEU A 216 -6.07 -19.86 11.79
CA LEU A 216 -5.59 -18.93 10.76
C LEU A 216 -6.59 -18.75 9.61
N LYS A 217 -7.21 -19.85 9.14
CA LYS A 217 -8.22 -19.82 8.08
C LYS A 217 -9.52 -19.19 8.54
N ASP A 218 -9.92 -19.43 9.79
CA ASP A 218 -11.14 -18.83 10.36
C ASP A 218 -11.02 -17.31 10.45
N LEU A 219 -9.86 -16.79 10.88
CA LEU A 219 -9.61 -15.35 10.93
C LEU A 219 -9.62 -14.73 9.52
N CYS A 220 -9.02 -15.40 8.53
CA CYS A 220 -9.06 -14.97 7.14
C CYS A 220 -10.50 -14.86 6.62
N ASN A 221 -11.32 -15.87 6.89
CA ASN A 221 -12.72 -15.90 6.49
C ASN A 221 -13.53 -14.80 7.20
N GLU A 222 -13.27 -14.53 8.48
CA GLU A 222 -13.99 -13.48 9.21
C GLU A 222 -13.72 -12.08 8.62
N ILE A 223 -12.45 -11.74 8.39
CA ILE A 223 -12.08 -10.44 7.82
C ILE A 223 -12.56 -10.34 6.36
N HIS A 224 -12.39 -11.40 5.56
CA HIS A 224 -12.88 -11.43 4.19
C HIS A 224 -14.41 -11.24 4.11
N SER A 225 -15.17 -11.92 4.96
CA SER A 225 -16.63 -11.76 5.04
C SER A 225 -17.02 -10.32 5.37
N PHE A 226 -16.27 -9.66 6.25
CA PHE A 226 -16.51 -8.26 6.59
C PHE A 226 -16.21 -7.31 5.42
N TYR A 227 -15.08 -7.50 4.73
CA TYR A 227 -14.74 -6.74 3.52
C TYR A 227 -15.82 -6.88 2.44
N LYS A 228 -16.26 -8.11 2.19
CA LYS A 228 -17.31 -8.41 1.22
C LYS A 228 -18.66 -7.80 1.59
N ALA A 229 -19.08 -7.93 2.85
CA ALA A 229 -20.36 -7.38 3.31
C ALA A 229 -20.46 -5.86 3.18
N ASN A 230 -19.33 -5.16 3.14
CA ASN A 230 -19.25 -3.70 3.01
C ASN A 230 -18.79 -3.24 1.62
N ASP A 231 -18.56 -4.17 0.67
CA ASP A 231 -18.07 -3.90 -0.68
C ASP A 231 -16.86 -2.92 -0.69
N VAL A 232 -15.89 -3.19 0.19
CA VAL A 232 -14.81 -2.22 0.48
C VAL A 232 -13.94 -1.90 -0.76
N ALA A 233 -13.81 -2.84 -1.69
CA ALA A 233 -13.06 -2.65 -2.93
C ALA A 233 -13.71 -1.56 -3.82
N ARG A 234 -15.02 -1.68 -4.05
CA ARG A 234 -15.79 -0.66 -4.77
C ARG A 234 -15.87 0.64 -3.98
N LEU A 235 -16.09 0.59 -2.67
CA LEU A 235 -16.15 1.76 -1.81
C LEU A 235 -14.87 2.60 -1.90
N THR A 236 -13.71 1.94 -1.87
CA THR A 236 -12.41 2.61 -1.98
C THR A 236 -12.26 3.29 -3.34
N THR A 237 -12.69 2.61 -4.42
CA THR A 237 -12.63 3.15 -5.78
C THR A 237 -13.56 4.36 -5.96
N GLU A 238 -14.83 4.22 -5.57
CA GLU A 238 -15.82 5.30 -5.64
C GLU A 238 -15.40 6.51 -4.83
N MET A 239 -14.74 6.30 -3.69
CA MET A 239 -14.24 7.37 -2.85
C MET A 239 -13.21 8.24 -3.59
N TYR A 240 -12.24 7.65 -4.30
CA TYR A 240 -11.25 8.41 -5.08
C TYR A 240 -11.79 8.99 -6.40
N LEU A 241 -12.87 8.42 -6.94
CA LEU A 241 -13.55 8.94 -8.13
C LEU A 241 -14.68 9.92 -7.80
N SER A 242 -15.00 10.11 -6.52
CA SER A 242 -16.03 11.05 -6.09
C SER A 242 -15.60 12.49 -6.32
N ASP A 243 -16.58 13.38 -6.48
CA ASP A 243 -16.31 14.80 -6.70
C ASP A 243 -15.67 15.44 -5.46
N MET A 244 -14.52 16.07 -5.66
CA MET A 244 -13.74 16.76 -4.64
C MET A 244 -13.95 18.26 -4.81
N VAL A 245 -14.62 18.88 -3.85
CA VAL A 245 -14.97 20.30 -3.92
C VAL A 245 -13.94 21.13 -3.14
N PRO A 246 -13.07 21.92 -3.81
CA PRO A 246 -12.12 22.81 -3.15
C PRO A 246 -12.84 24.07 -2.65
N ALA A 247 -13.31 24.05 -1.41
CA ALA A 247 -14.05 25.16 -0.81
C ALA A 247 -13.15 26.38 -0.49
N MET A 248 -11.86 26.15 -0.27
CA MET A 248 -10.85 27.19 -0.09
C MET A 248 -9.45 26.68 -0.44
N LYS A 249 -8.48 27.60 -0.53
CA LYS A 249 -7.09 27.22 -0.79
C LYS A 249 -6.49 26.46 0.40
N PRO A 250 -5.59 25.50 0.17
CA PRO A 250 -4.89 24.80 1.26
C PRO A 250 -4.13 25.74 2.20
N THR A 251 -3.59 26.85 1.69
CA THR A 251 -2.93 27.89 2.51
C THR A 251 -3.90 28.56 3.48
N ASP A 252 -5.14 28.78 3.05
CA ASP A 252 -6.16 29.45 3.87
C ASP A 252 -6.67 28.47 4.94
N ALA A 253 -6.91 27.20 4.57
CA ALA A 253 -7.26 26.16 5.52
C ALA A 253 -6.15 25.94 6.57
N PHE A 254 -4.88 25.93 6.14
CA PHE A 254 -3.75 25.87 7.06
C PHE A 254 -3.68 27.08 7.99
N ALA A 255 -3.95 28.29 7.49
CA ALA A 255 -4.04 29.49 8.32
C ALA A 255 -5.15 29.37 9.38
N LYS A 256 -6.33 28.84 9.02
CA LYS A 256 -7.40 28.55 9.99
C LYS A 256 -6.93 27.60 11.09
N MET A 257 -6.22 26.53 10.74
CA MET A 257 -5.63 25.61 11.73
C MET A 257 -4.62 26.33 12.63
N ALA A 258 -3.70 27.13 12.05
CA ALA A 258 -2.70 27.88 12.80
C ALA A 258 -3.32 28.89 13.78
N HIS A 259 -4.45 29.49 13.42
CA HIS A 259 -5.21 30.42 14.27
C HIS A 259 -6.21 29.74 15.22
N ARG A 260 -6.21 28.39 15.30
CA ARG A 260 -7.17 27.61 16.12
C ARG A 260 -8.63 27.90 15.76
N GLU A 261 -8.88 28.19 14.50
CA GLU A 261 -10.21 28.39 13.90
C GLU A 261 -10.73 27.08 13.28
N ILE A 262 -10.55 26.00 14.02
CA ILE A 262 -10.97 24.65 13.65
C ILE A 262 -11.85 24.07 14.75
N ASP A 263 -12.69 23.12 14.38
CA ASP A 263 -13.51 22.33 15.29
C ASP A 263 -13.19 20.85 15.07
N ARG A 264 -13.22 20.08 16.16
CA ARG A 264 -13.14 18.62 16.10
C ARG A 264 -14.53 18.06 15.82
N VAL A 265 -14.70 17.43 14.68
CA VAL A 265 -16.02 17.01 14.17
C VAL A 265 -16.12 15.50 14.12
N LEU A 266 -17.22 14.96 14.64
CA LEU A 266 -17.50 13.52 14.59
C LEU A 266 -17.77 13.05 13.15
N ILE A 267 -17.45 11.79 12.84
CA ILE A 267 -17.70 11.19 11.52
C ILE A 267 -19.13 11.45 11.03
N GLU A 268 -20.11 11.38 11.93
CA GLU A 268 -21.53 11.59 11.63
C GLU A 268 -21.87 12.99 11.11
N GLU A 269 -21.04 13.98 11.45
CA GLU A 269 -21.27 15.41 11.19
C GLU A 269 -20.28 15.97 10.15
N LEU A 270 -19.47 15.11 9.52
CA LEU A 270 -18.45 15.54 8.57
C LEU A 270 -19.01 15.96 7.23
N GLU A 271 -20.12 15.40 6.78
CA GLU A 271 -20.65 15.70 5.44
C GLU A 271 -20.88 17.20 5.26
N GLY A 272 -20.29 17.77 4.21
CA GLY A 272 -20.34 19.21 3.95
C GLY A 272 -19.33 20.04 4.74
N ARG A 273 -18.57 19.50 5.70
CA ARG A 273 -17.49 20.22 6.40
C ARG A 273 -16.25 20.34 5.52
N VAL A 274 -15.44 21.37 5.79
CA VAL A 274 -14.16 21.61 5.10
C VAL A 274 -13.05 21.07 5.97
N THR A 275 -12.25 20.13 5.48
CA THR A 275 -11.13 19.58 6.26
C THR A 275 -10.06 20.65 6.49
N ALA A 276 -9.53 20.72 7.70
CA ALA A 276 -8.37 21.57 8.01
C ALA A 276 -7.04 20.81 7.91
N ILE A 277 -7.11 19.49 7.75
CA ILE A 277 -5.98 18.57 7.79
C ILE A 277 -5.95 17.69 6.54
N LEU A 278 -4.78 17.11 6.28
CA LEU A 278 -4.64 16.10 5.22
C LEU A 278 -5.22 14.78 5.71
N LEU A 279 -6.21 14.25 5.00
CA LEU A 279 -6.81 12.96 5.32
C LEU A 279 -6.25 11.89 4.37
N THR A 280 -5.55 10.89 4.92
CA THR A 280 -4.83 9.89 4.12
C THR A 280 -5.10 8.48 4.64
N PRO A 281 -5.97 7.70 3.98
CA PRO A 281 -6.22 6.29 4.34
C PRO A 281 -5.11 5.35 3.90
N TYR A 282 -4.83 4.31 4.70
CA TYR A 282 -3.91 3.22 4.41
C TYR A 282 -4.63 1.87 4.48
N PRO A 283 -4.68 1.10 3.37
CA PRO A 283 -4.29 1.46 1.99
C PRO A 283 -5.22 2.48 1.33
N PRO A 284 -4.82 3.15 0.21
CA PRO A 284 -3.57 3.00 -0.53
C PRO A 284 -2.41 3.91 -0.06
N GLY A 285 -2.61 4.75 0.96
CA GLY A 285 -1.61 5.71 1.44
C GLY A 285 -1.47 6.95 0.56
N ILE A 286 -2.55 7.30 -0.15
CA ILE A 286 -2.63 8.49 -1.03
C ILE A 286 -3.54 9.51 -0.34
N PRO A 287 -3.22 10.82 -0.35
CA PRO A 287 -4.13 11.82 0.18
C PRO A 287 -5.52 11.72 -0.46
N LEU A 288 -6.53 11.54 0.40
CA LEU A 288 -7.93 11.49 0.00
C LEU A 288 -8.55 12.89 -0.01
N LEU A 289 -8.29 13.68 1.04
CA LEU A 289 -8.71 15.08 1.12
C LEU A 289 -7.53 15.95 1.50
N ILE A 290 -7.38 17.05 0.77
CA ILE A 290 -6.43 18.12 1.00
C ILE A 290 -7.09 19.19 1.89
N PRO A 291 -6.36 19.85 2.81
CA PRO A 291 -6.87 21.00 3.56
C PRO A 291 -7.60 22.00 2.64
N GLY A 292 -8.82 22.36 3.00
CA GLY A 292 -9.68 23.25 2.20
C GLY A 292 -10.71 22.54 1.32
N GLU A 293 -10.63 21.21 1.17
CA GLU A 293 -11.64 20.42 0.45
C GLU A 293 -12.79 20.00 1.37
N ARG A 294 -13.95 19.76 0.76
CA ARG A 294 -15.20 19.42 1.46
C ARG A 294 -15.45 17.92 1.50
N PHE A 295 -15.83 17.42 2.67
CA PHE A 295 -16.31 16.04 2.83
C PHE A 295 -17.61 15.80 2.07
N ASN A 296 -17.69 14.68 1.36
CA ASN A 296 -18.90 14.17 0.72
C ASN A 296 -19.38 12.88 1.41
N ALA A 297 -20.59 12.43 1.07
CA ALA A 297 -21.22 11.25 1.67
C ALA A 297 -20.40 9.95 1.48
N THR A 298 -19.72 9.80 0.34
CA THR A 298 -18.91 8.60 0.04
C THR A 298 -17.70 8.50 0.96
N ILE A 299 -17.00 9.61 1.19
CA ILE A 299 -15.88 9.69 2.14
C ILE A 299 -16.37 9.39 3.56
N VAL A 300 -17.49 9.99 3.98
CA VAL A 300 -18.08 9.70 5.30
C VAL A 300 -18.44 8.22 5.44
N ARG A 301 -18.99 7.59 4.38
CA ARG A 301 -19.31 6.16 4.36
C ARG A 301 -18.06 5.29 4.54
N TYR A 302 -16.96 5.62 3.88
CA TYR A 302 -15.68 4.95 4.07
C TYR A 302 -15.13 5.10 5.50
N LEU A 303 -15.19 6.30 6.08
CA LEU A 303 -14.73 6.52 7.46
C LEU A 303 -15.57 5.73 8.48
N ARG A 304 -16.88 5.58 8.26
CA ARG A 304 -17.74 4.72 9.08
C ARG A 304 -17.31 3.25 8.98
N PHE A 305 -17.07 2.76 7.76
CA PHE A 305 -16.53 1.41 7.56
C PHE A 305 -15.22 1.21 8.33
N ALA A 306 -14.27 2.13 8.21
CA ALA A 306 -12.97 2.02 8.87
C ALA A 306 -13.10 2.01 10.40
N ARG A 307 -13.97 2.85 10.98
CA ARG A 307 -14.28 2.82 12.41
C ARG A 307 -14.79 1.44 12.84
N ASP A 308 -15.78 0.92 12.12
CA ASP A 308 -16.47 -0.33 12.48
C ASP A 308 -15.50 -1.53 12.33
N PHE A 309 -14.67 -1.50 11.29
CA PHE A 309 -13.59 -2.47 11.09
C PHE A 309 -12.57 -2.45 12.24
N ASN A 310 -12.07 -1.27 12.59
CA ASN A 310 -11.08 -1.10 13.68
C ASN A 310 -11.65 -1.54 15.04
N GLY A 311 -12.95 -1.31 15.27
CA GLY A 311 -13.62 -1.79 16.48
C GLY A 311 -13.75 -3.31 16.52
N ARG A 312 -14.05 -3.94 15.38
CA ARG A 312 -14.29 -5.38 15.29
C ARG A 312 -12.99 -6.20 15.29
N PHE A 313 -11.95 -5.72 14.60
CA PHE A 313 -10.68 -6.42 14.39
C PHE A 313 -9.46 -5.67 14.96
N PRO A 314 -9.34 -5.51 16.30
CA PRO A 314 -8.13 -4.98 16.91
C PRO A 314 -6.89 -5.73 16.45
N GLY A 315 -5.80 -5.02 16.21
CA GLY A 315 -4.58 -5.55 15.62
C GLY A 315 -4.59 -5.58 14.09
N PHE A 316 -5.70 -5.33 13.41
CA PHE A 316 -5.81 -5.21 11.95
C PHE A 316 -6.37 -3.86 11.51
N GLU A 317 -6.13 -2.82 12.29
CA GLU A 317 -6.74 -1.51 12.06
C GLU A 317 -6.39 -0.94 10.67
N THR A 318 -7.40 -0.38 10.01
CA THR A 318 -7.21 0.57 8.92
C THR A 318 -6.68 1.87 9.52
N ASP A 319 -5.45 2.21 9.18
CA ASP A 319 -4.84 3.46 9.60
C ASP A 319 -5.26 4.59 8.68
N ILE A 320 -5.72 5.70 9.25
CA ILE A 320 -6.15 6.87 8.48
C ILE A 320 -5.53 8.09 9.14
N HIS A 321 -4.46 8.60 8.54
CA HIS A 321 -3.85 9.84 9.00
C HIS A 321 -4.88 10.95 8.90
N GLY A 322 -5.03 11.71 9.99
CA GLY A 322 -6.03 12.77 10.10
C GLY A 322 -7.33 12.35 10.79
N LEU A 323 -7.59 11.05 10.92
CA LEU A 323 -8.69 10.53 11.71
C LEU A 323 -8.22 10.30 13.15
N VAL A 324 -8.78 11.04 14.10
CA VAL A 324 -8.38 10.99 15.51
C VAL A 324 -9.40 10.22 16.32
N LYS A 325 -8.95 9.24 17.11
CA LYS A 325 -9.77 8.58 18.13
C LYS A 325 -9.73 9.38 19.44
N GLY A 326 -10.86 9.93 19.85
CA GLY A 326 -11.02 10.64 21.11
C GLY A 326 -10.94 9.71 22.33
N GLU A 327 -10.81 10.29 23.52
CA GLU A 327 -10.77 9.55 24.80
C GLU A 327 -12.05 8.73 25.06
N ASP A 328 -13.18 9.19 24.52
CA ASP A 328 -14.47 8.52 24.56
C ASP A 328 -14.60 7.38 23.52
N GLY A 329 -13.55 7.12 22.75
CA GLY A 329 -13.50 6.11 21.70
C GLY A 329 -14.18 6.50 20.39
N ARG A 330 -14.75 7.71 20.29
CA ARG A 330 -15.35 8.22 19.04
C ARG A 330 -14.26 8.74 18.11
N TYR A 331 -14.52 8.64 16.81
CA TYR A 331 -13.59 9.10 15.79
C TYR A 331 -14.02 10.46 15.24
N CYS A 332 -13.04 11.35 15.10
CA CYS A 332 -13.24 12.72 14.68
C CYS A 332 -12.20 13.15 13.64
N VAL A 333 -12.51 14.19 12.88
CA VAL A 333 -11.55 14.92 12.03
C VAL A 333 -11.61 16.41 12.34
N ASP A 334 -10.47 17.07 12.33
CA ASP A 334 -10.38 18.50 12.53
C ASP A 334 -10.76 19.25 11.24
N CYS A 335 -11.84 20.03 11.32
CA CYS A 335 -12.42 20.77 10.21
C CYS A 335 -12.34 22.28 10.46
N VAL A 336 -12.36 23.07 9.39
CA VAL A 336 -12.49 24.54 9.50
C VAL A 336 -13.81 24.87 10.21
N ARG A 337 -13.74 25.82 11.15
CA ARG A 337 -14.92 26.31 11.88
C ARG A 337 -15.90 26.98 10.92
N LEU A 338 -17.18 26.71 11.08
CA LEU A 338 -18.23 27.40 10.32
C LEU A 338 -18.28 28.87 10.75
N ALA A 339 -18.42 29.78 9.80
CA ALA A 339 -18.73 31.17 10.14
C ALA A 339 -20.13 31.23 10.76
N GLU A 340 -20.26 31.92 11.89
CA GLU A 340 -21.54 32.17 12.57
C GLU A 340 -22.50 33.02 11.73
#